data_AF-A0A0D2NZ44-F1
#
_entry.id   AF-A0A0D2NZ44-F1
#
_cell.length_a   1.000
_cell.length_b   1.000
_cell.length_c   1.000
_cell.angle_alpha   90.00
_cell.angle_beta   90.00
_cell.angle_gamma   90.00
#
_symmetry.space_group_name_H-M   'P 1'
#
loop_
_entity.id
_entity.type
_entity.pdbx_description
1 polymer ?
#
loop_
_entity_poly.entity_id
_entity_poly.type
_entity_poly.pdbx_seq_one_letter_code
_entity_poly.pdbx_strand_id
1 'polypeptide(L)'
;MASTAFSLSLPTFPSSSSTVKAKPSIFSHHHLFIAKNVPSSSLFSSSTRITKQIRTAFKIKCSSASFSNTLPSALLFDCDGVLVDTEKDGHRVSFNDTFNEKELGVTWDVDLYGELLKIGGGKERMTAYFNKTGWPDKAPKSEEERKAFIASLHKRKTELFMALIENRLLPLRPGVAKLIDQALGEGVKVAVCSTSNEKAVSAVVSCLLGPERAEKIQIFAGDVVPRKKPDPVSHLYISSKHSRC
;
A
#
# COMPACT_ATOMS: atom_id res chain seq x y z
N MET A 1 -32.36 -10.33 50.22
CA MET A 1 -32.76 -11.50 49.39
C MET A 1 -34.14 -11.23 48.83
N ALA A 2 -34.22 -10.84 47.56
CA ALA A 2 -35.45 -10.83 46.77
C ALA A 2 -35.02 -10.72 45.30
N SER A 3 -34.88 -11.89 44.67
CA SER A 3 -34.57 -12.01 43.24
C SER A 3 -35.82 -11.70 42.43
N THR A 4 -35.72 -10.76 41.49
CA THR A 4 -36.74 -10.55 40.46
C THR A 4 -36.10 -10.85 39.11
N ALA A 5 -36.34 -12.07 38.61
CA ALA A 5 -35.89 -12.52 37.31
C ALA A 5 -36.87 -12.02 36.25
N PHE A 6 -36.44 -11.09 35.40
CA PHE A 6 -37.16 -10.73 34.18
C PHE A 6 -36.75 -11.70 33.07
N SER A 7 -37.68 -12.61 32.75
CA SER A 7 -37.64 -13.45 31.56
C SER A 7 -38.16 -12.65 30.37
N LEU A 8 -37.31 -12.38 29.39
CA LEU A 8 -37.73 -11.85 28.09
C LEU A 8 -37.50 -12.92 27.03
N SER A 9 -38.61 -13.46 26.57
CA SER A 9 -38.78 -14.41 25.48
C SER A 9 -38.36 -13.79 24.14
N LEU A 10 -37.45 -14.48 23.44
CA LEU A 10 -37.09 -14.24 22.04
C LEU A 10 -38.23 -14.71 21.12
N PRO A 11 -38.72 -13.90 20.17
CA PRO A 11 -39.49 -14.41 19.06
C PRO A 11 -38.55 -15.03 18.01
N THR A 12 -38.90 -16.25 17.60
CA THR A 12 -38.20 -17.05 16.61
C THR A 12 -38.94 -17.04 15.27
N PHE A 13 -38.18 -16.98 14.16
CA PHE A 13 -38.50 -17.36 12.77
C PHE A 13 -39.43 -16.44 11.93
N PRO A 14 -39.30 -16.41 10.57
CA PRO A 14 -38.86 -17.50 9.71
C PRO A 14 -37.74 -17.24 8.68
N SER A 15 -37.05 -18.34 8.42
CA SER A 15 -36.17 -18.59 7.27
C SER A 15 -36.93 -18.46 5.96
N SER A 16 -36.42 -17.65 5.04
CA SER A 16 -36.87 -17.61 3.64
C SER A 16 -35.68 -17.90 2.73
N SER A 17 -35.64 -19.15 2.27
CA SER A 17 -34.79 -19.63 1.19
C SER A 17 -35.19 -18.92 -0.12
N SER A 18 -34.24 -18.22 -0.74
CA SER A 18 -34.35 -17.84 -2.15
C SER A 18 -33.00 -18.05 -2.83
N THR A 19 -32.92 -19.19 -3.50
CA THR A 19 -31.91 -19.54 -4.49
C THR A 19 -32.02 -18.60 -5.69
N VAL A 20 -31.01 -17.77 -5.92
CA VAL A 20 -30.84 -17.07 -7.21
C VAL A 20 -29.56 -17.59 -7.88
N LYS A 21 -29.78 -18.22 -9.02
CA LYS A 21 -28.79 -18.84 -9.90
C LYS A 21 -27.84 -17.82 -10.49
N ALA A 22 -26.56 -18.14 -10.48
CA ALA A 22 -25.52 -17.50 -11.28
C ALA A 22 -25.81 -17.68 -12.79
N LYS A 23 -25.58 -16.62 -13.57
CA LYS A 23 -25.41 -16.68 -15.03
C LYS A 23 -24.11 -15.97 -15.40
N PRO A 24 -23.30 -16.55 -16.31
CA PRO A 24 -22.01 -16.01 -16.69
C PRO A 24 -22.16 -14.98 -17.82
N SER A 25 -21.42 -13.87 -17.75
CA SER A 25 -21.23 -12.98 -18.91
C SER A 25 -19.83 -13.16 -19.49
N ILE A 26 -19.83 -13.71 -20.69
CA ILE A 26 -18.69 -13.85 -21.60
C ILE A 26 -18.47 -12.48 -22.26
N PHE A 27 -17.26 -11.93 -22.17
CA PHE A 27 -16.73 -11.07 -23.23
C PHE A 27 -15.27 -11.40 -23.48
N SER A 28 -15.04 -11.79 -24.73
CA SER A 28 -13.79 -12.25 -25.33
C SER A 28 -13.22 -11.10 -26.17
N HIS A 29 -11.93 -10.83 -26.04
CA HIS A 29 -11.15 -10.17 -27.09
C HIS A 29 -9.77 -10.83 -27.17
N HIS A 30 -9.72 -11.94 -27.90
CA HIS A 30 -8.49 -12.42 -28.52
C HIS A 30 -8.32 -11.70 -29.87
N HIS A 31 -7.24 -10.92 -30.01
CA HIS A 31 -6.74 -10.53 -31.33
C HIS A 31 -5.69 -11.55 -31.77
N LEU A 32 -6.13 -12.43 -32.67
CA LEU A 32 -5.32 -13.32 -33.48
C LEU A 32 -4.79 -12.51 -34.68
N PHE A 33 -3.49 -12.49 -34.95
CA PHE A 33 -2.97 -12.30 -36.31
C PHE A 33 -1.72 -13.14 -36.55
N ILE A 34 -1.99 -14.36 -37.01
CA ILE A 34 -1.39 -15.07 -38.15
C ILE A 34 0.12 -14.86 -38.39
N ALA A 35 0.86 -15.94 -38.10
CA ALA A 35 2.14 -16.28 -38.72
C ALA A 35 1.94 -16.66 -40.20
N LYS A 36 2.84 -16.19 -41.08
CA LYS A 36 3.07 -16.78 -42.40
C LYS A 36 4.56 -16.95 -42.65
N ASN A 37 4.84 -18.12 -43.23
CA ASN A 37 6.13 -18.72 -43.52
C ASN A 37 6.99 -17.97 -44.56
N VAL A 38 8.30 -18.23 -44.40
CA VAL A 38 9.45 -18.29 -45.33
C VAL A 38 9.14 -18.37 -46.85
N PRO A 39 10.06 -17.91 -47.73
CA PRO A 39 11.11 -18.84 -48.17
C PRO A 39 12.53 -18.25 -48.28
N SER A 40 13.47 -19.20 -48.20
CA SER A 40 14.90 -19.08 -48.43
C SER A 40 15.22 -18.90 -49.91
N SER A 41 16.17 -18.04 -50.25
CA SER A 41 17.03 -18.21 -51.43
C SER A 41 18.31 -17.40 -51.30
N SER A 42 19.42 -18.14 -51.20
CA SER A 42 20.80 -17.68 -51.35
C SER A 42 21.09 -17.17 -52.76
N LEU A 43 21.75 -16.01 -52.89
CA LEU A 43 22.65 -15.75 -54.01
C LEU A 43 23.91 -15.04 -53.52
N PHE A 44 25.03 -15.72 -53.77
CA PHE A 44 26.37 -15.19 -53.70
C PHE A 44 26.54 -14.04 -54.71
N SER A 45 27.21 -12.96 -54.29
CA SER A 45 28.13 -12.27 -55.19
C SER A 45 29.22 -11.57 -54.38
N SER A 46 30.44 -11.99 -54.67
CA SER A 46 31.70 -11.47 -54.17
C SER A 46 31.85 -9.97 -54.48
N SER A 47 32.26 -9.18 -53.49
CA SER A 47 33.09 -8.01 -53.77
C SER A 47 33.97 -7.70 -52.56
N THR A 48 35.24 -8.03 -52.73
CA THR A 48 36.37 -7.68 -51.87
C THR A 48 36.44 -6.18 -51.61
N ARG A 49 36.43 -5.78 -50.34
CA ARG A 49 37.05 -4.52 -49.92
C ARG A 49 37.78 -4.75 -48.60
N ILE A 50 39.09 -4.84 -48.70
CA ILE A 50 40.03 -4.93 -47.57
C ILE A 50 40.00 -3.59 -46.84
N THR A 51 39.40 -3.56 -45.66
CA THR A 51 39.65 -2.51 -44.65
C THR A 51 40.50 -3.13 -43.55
N LYS A 52 41.76 -2.68 -43.44
CA LYS A 52 42.64 -2.96 -42.31
C LYS A 52 42.00 -2.42 -41.02
N GLN A 53 41.24 -3.26 -40.31
CA GLN A 53 40.92 -3.01 -38.92
C GLN A 53 42.12 -3.40 -38.07
N ILE A 54 42.78 -2.38 -37.50
CA ILE A 54 43.74 -2.54 -36.42
C ILE A 54 42.96 -3.13 -35.23
N ARG A 55 43.12 -4.44 -34.99
CA ARG A 55 42.63 -5.10 -33.78
C ARG A 55 43.60 -4.76 -32.65
N THR A 56 43.40 -3.63 -31.97
CA THR A 56 43.94 -3.44 -30.63
C THR A 56 43.12 -4.33 -29.69
N ALA A 57 43.67 -5.50 -29.37
CA ALA A 57 43.15 -6.34 -28.30
C ALA A 57 43.42 -5.63 -26.96
N PHE A 58 42.54 -4.69 -26.59
CA PHE A 58 42.45 -4.25 -25.20
C PHE A 58 41.95 -5.44 -24.38
N LYS A 59 42.88 -6.15 -23.76
CA LYS A 59 42.56 -7.05 -22.65
C LYS A 59 41.97 -6.18 -21.54
N ILE A 60 40.63 -6.11 -21.49
CA ILE A 60 39.94 -5.61 -20.30
C ILE A 60 40.24 -6.63 -19.20
N LYS A 61 41.19 -6.30 -18.34
CA LYS A 61 41.46 -7.05 -17.12
C LYS A 61 40.36 -6.67 -16.14
N CYS A 62 39.27 -7.43 -16.15
CA CYS A 62 38.25 -7.34 -15.12
C CYS A 62 38.88 -7.88 -13.84
N SER A 63 39.49 -7.00 -13.03
CA SER A 63 39.84 -7.32 -11.66
C SER A 63 38.51 -7.56 -10.94
N SER A 64 38.25 -8.82 -10.57
CA SER A 64 37.17 -9.17 -9.67
C SER A 64 37.43 -8.47 -8.34
N ALA A 65 36.85 -7.28 -8.16
CA ALA A 65 36.81 -6.66 -6.85
C ALA A 65 36.05 -7.62 -5.95
N SER A 66 36.77 -8.20 -4.97
CA SER A 66 36.15 -8.94 -3.89
C SER A 66 35.32 -7.94 -3.10
N PHE A 67 34.03 -7.83 -3.43
CA PHE A 67 33.08 -7.21 -2.52
C PHE A 67 33.13 -8.06 -1.25
N SER A 68 33.60 -7.48 -0.15
CA SER A 68 33.35 -8.06 1.16
C SER A 68 31.82 -8.17 1.28
N ASN A 69 31.29 -9.40 1.36
CA ASN A 69 29.87 -9.66 1.60
C ASN A 69 29.51 -9.30 3.04
N THR A 70 29.72 -8.05 3.43
CA THR A 70 29.28 -7.52 4.72
C THR A 70 27.83 -7.16 4.57
N LEU A 71 26.96 -8.04 5.08
CA LEU A 71 25.54 -7.73 5.24
C LEU A 71 25.37 -6.55 6.21
N PRO A 72 24.32 -5.72 6.02
CA PRO A 72 24.04 -4.64 6.96
C PRO A 72 23.68 -5.23 8.34
N SER A 73 24.04 -4.53 9.42
CA SER A 73 23.66 -4.96 10.78
C SER A 73 22.15 -4.89 11.02
N ALA A 74 21.44 -4.02 10.31
CA ALA A 74 19.99 -3.88 10.39
C ALA A 74 19.38 -3.32 9.10
N LEU A 75 18.11 -3.65 8.85
CA LEU A 75 17.25 -3.01 7.84
C LEU A 75 16.15 -2.20 8.51
N LEU A 76 16.05 -0.93 8.11
CA LEU A 76 15.04 0.00 8.60
C LEU A 76 14.05 0.32 7.47
N PHE A 77 12.80 -0.10 7.64
CA PHE A 77 11.73 0.15 6.68
C PHE A 77 10.91 1.36 7.10
N ASP A 78 10.51 2.22 6.16
CA ASP A 78 9.34 3.07 6.40
C ASP A 78 8.07 2.22 6.34
N CYS A 79 6.96 2.71 6.89
CA CYS A 79 5.66 2.07 6.75
C CYS A 79 4.98 2.53 5.45
N ASP A 80 4.65 3.82 5.39
CA ASP A 80 3.85 4.43 4.34
C ASP A 80 4.65 4.54 3.03
N GLY A 81 4.10 3.97 1.95
CA GLY A 81 4.75 3.94 0.63
C GLY A 81 5.95 2.98 0.54
N VAL A 82 6.29 2.24 1.61
CA VAL A 82 7.40 1.26 1.61
C VAL A 82 6.90 -0.15 1.90
N LEU A 83 6.26 -0.39 3.06
CA LEU A 83 5.65 -1.70 3.30
C LEU A 83 4.38 -1.87 2.47
N VAL A 84 3.59 -0.81 2.39
CA VAL A 84 2.27 -0.75 1.75
C VAL A 84 2.10 0.61 1.09
N ASP A 85 1.39 0.67 -0.04
CA ASP A 85 1.00 1.95 -0.65
C ASP A 85 -0.24 2.51 0.07
N THR A 86 -0.07 2.95 1.33
CA THR A 86 -1.17 3.40 2.21
C THR A 86 -2.05 4.48 1.59
N GLU A 87 -1.47 5.43 0.85
CA GLU A 87 -2.25 6.48 0.20
C GLU A 87 -3.09 5.94 -0.97
N LYS A 88 -2.44 5.24 -1.91
CA LYS A 88 -3.06 4.76 -3.16
C LYS A 88 -4.08 3.65 -2.92
N ASP A 89 -3.74 2.68 -2.07
CA ASP A 89 -4.50 1.43 -1.91
C ASP A 89 -5.24 1.37 -0.57
N GLY A 90 -5.00 2.30 0.36
CA GLY A 90 -5.67 2.37 1.66
C GLY A 90 -6.56 3.59 1.82
N HIS A 91 -5.97 4.78 1.97
CA HIS A 91 -6.70 6.01 2.25
C HIS A 91 -7.65 6.39 1.11
N ARG A 92 -7.20 6.35 -0.15
CA ARG A 92 -8.07 6.60 -1.30
C ARG A 92 -9.26 5.63 -1.36
N VAL A 93 -9.01 4.33 -1.14
CA VAL A 93 -10.05 3.29 -1.14
C VAL A 93 -11.07 3.56 -0.04
N SER A 94 -10.61 3.77 1.19
CA SER A 94 -11.51 4.08 2.33
C SER A 94 -12.29 5.39 2.18
N PHE A 95 -11.75 6.41 1.48
CA PHE A 95 -12.53 7.59 1.09
C PHE A 95 -13.66 7.20 0.13
N ASN A 96 -13.35 6.47 -0.94
CA ASN A 96 -14.34 6.04 -1.93
C ASN A 96 -15.41 5.15 -1.32
N ASP A 97 -15.04 4.20 -0.46
CA ASP A 97 -15.98 3.34 0.26
C ASP A 97 -16.93 4.18 1.12
N THR A 98 -16.39 5.19 1.83
CA THR A 98 -17.21 6.13 2.62
C THR A 98 -18.17 6.92 1.74
N PHE A 99 -17.71 7.42 0.59
CA PHE A 99 -18.55 8.19 -0.33
C PHE A 99 -19.64 7.32 -0.94
N ASN A 100 -19.33 6.05 -1.21
CA ASN A 100 -20.27 5.07 -1.72
C ASN A 100 -21.31 4.68 -0.66
N GLU A 101 -20.92 4.40 0.59
CA GLU A 101 -21.83 4.15 1.72
C GLU A 101 -22.81 5.31 1.96
N LYS A 102 -22.36 6.54 1.65
CA LYS A 102 -23.17 7.77 1.78
C LYS A 102 -23.86 8.15 0.48
N GLU A 103 -23.70 7.36 -0.58
CA GLU A 103 -24.31 7.55 -1.89
C GLU A 103 -24.09 8.97 -2.44
N LEU A 104 -22.86 9.48 -2.33
CA LEU A 104 -22.52 10.85 -2.72
C LEU A 104 -22.25 11.02 -4.21
N GLY A 105 -22.19 9.93 -4.98
CA GLY A 105 -21.86 9.97 -6.40
C GLY A 105 -20.43 10.46 -6.68
N VAL A 106 -19.53 10.31 -5.72
CA VAL A 106 -18.14 10.80 -5.78
C VAL A 106 -17.18 9.62 -5.77
N THR A 107 -16.17 9.67 -6.62
CA THR A 107 -15.08 8.70 -6.62
C THR A 107 -13.79 9.42 -6.97
N TRP A 108 -12.75 9.16 -6.18
CA TRP A 108 -11.40 9.62 -6.44
C TRP A 108 -10.58 8.48 -7.03
N ASP A 109 -10.25 8.61 -8.32
CA ASP A 109 -9.25 7.77 -8.96
C ASP A 109 -7.84 8.09 -8.45
N VAL A 110 -6.84 7.36 -8.95
CA VAL A 110 -5.46 7.49 -8.49
C VAL A 110 -4.88 8.87 -8.82
N ASP A 111 -5.15 9.38 -10.02
CA ASP A 111 -4.56 10.63 -10.51
C ASP A 111 -5.15 11.84 -9.79
N LEU A 112 -6.48 11.88 -9.65
CA LEU A 112 -7.19 12.90 -8.88
C LEU A 112 -6.76 12.86 -7.42
N TYR A 113 -6.64 11.67 -6.82
CA TYR A 113 -6.19 11.57 -5.43
C TYR A 113 -4.76 12.08 -5.28
N GLY A 114 -3.88 11.81 -6.24
CA GLY A 114 -2.52 12.35 -6.29
C GLY A 114 -2.48 13.89 -6.27
N GLU A 115 -3.37 14.54 -7.01
CA GLU A 115 -3.52 16.00 -6.97
C GLU A 115 -4.07 16.49 -5.62
N LEU A 116 -5.05 15.77 -5.07
CA LEU A 116 -5.64 16.10 -3.76
C LEU A 116 -4.69 15.88 -2.58
N LEU A 117 -3.65 15.06 -2.72
CA LEU A 117 -2.61 14.88 -1.69
C LEU A 117 -1.79 16.14 -1.43
N LYS A 118 -1.78 17.10 -2.38
CA LYS A 118 -1.15 18.42 -2.19
C LYS A 118 -1.88 19.25 -1.12
N ILE A 119 -3.12 18.88 -0.79
CA ILE A 119 -3.91 19.48 0.30
C ILE A 119 -3.70 18.63 1.55
N GLY A 120 -3.13 19.24 2.58
CA GLY A 120 -2.87 18.60 3.86
C GLY A 120 -4.16 18.31 4.62
N GLY A 121 -4.27 17.12 5.21
CA GLY A 121 -5.39 16.71 6.05
C GLY A 121 -6.60 16.18 5.28
N GLY A 122 -7.21 15.10 5.78
CA GLY A 122 -8.30 14.41 5.09
C GLY A 122 -9.62 15.19 5.08
N LYS A 123 -9.89 15.99 6.11
CA LYS A 123 -11.11 16.82 6.19
C LYS A 123 -10.99 18.00 5.24
N GLU A 124 -9.86 18.68 5.30
CA GLU A 124 -9.51 19.84 4.50
C GLU A 124 -9.53 19.49 3.01
N ARG A 125 -9.01 18.30 2.66
CA ARG A 125 -9.07 17.75 1.30
C ARG A 125 -10.50 17.56 0.79
N MET A 126 -11.39 16.94 1.57
CA MET A 126 -12.79 16.77 1.19
C MET A 126 -13.51 18.12 1.04
N THR A 127 -13.31 19.04 2.00
CA THR A 127 -13.90 20.38 1.95
C THR A 127 -13.44 21.14 0.70
N ALA A 128 -12.14 21.14 0.42
CA ALA A 128 -11.59 21.80 -0.76
C ALA A 128 -12.10 21.19 -2.07
N TYR A 129 -12.21 19.86 -2.13
CA TYR A 129 -12.78 19.16 -3.27
C TYR A 129 -14.24 19.59 -3.52
N PHE A 130 -15.13 19.48 -2.52
CA PHE A 130 -16.54 19.84 -2.68
C PHE A 130 -16.76 21.33 -2.93
N ASN A 131 -15.93 22.21 -2.36
CA ASN A 131 -15.97 23.64 -2.67
C ASN A 131 -15.62 23.92 -4.14
N LYS A 132 -14.73 23.12 -4.75
CA LYS A 132 -14.30 23.28 -6.14
C LYS A 132 -15.26 22.62 -7.13
N THR A 133 -15.75 21.42 -6.84
CA THR A 133 -16.55 20.62 -7.78
C THR A 133 -18.05 20.75 -7.59
N GLY A 134 -18.49 21.40 -6.51
CA GLY A 134 -19.86 21.38 -6.04
C GLY A 134 -20.07 20.35 -4.92
N TRP A 135 -20.89 20.72 -3.96
CA TRP A 135 -21.28 19.85 -2.85
C TRP A 135 -22.31 18.80 -3.33
N PRO A 136 -22.23 17.55 -2.85
CA PRO A 136 -23.22 16.52 -3.18
C PRO A 136 -24.63 16.91 -2.74
N ASP A 137 -25.67 16.46 -3.45
CA ASP A 137 -27.07 16.78 -3.13
C ASP A 137 -27.49 16.36 -1.71
N LYS A 138 -26.88 15.28 -1.20
CA LYS A 138 -27.11 14.77 0.16
C LYS A 138 -26.34 15.53 1.24
N ALA A 139 -25.51 16.50 0.87
CA ALA A 139 -24.78 17.31 1.83
C ALA A 139 -25.66 18.43 2.41
N PRO A 140 -25.44 18.83 3.67
CA PRO A 140 -26.12 19.97 4.26
C PRO A 140 -25.86 21.29 3.53
N LYS A 141 -26.76 22.27 3.73
CA LYS A 141 -26.67 23.58 3.08
C LYS A 141 -25.92 24.63 3.91
N SER A 142 -26.02 24.56 5.25
CA SER A 142 -25.32 25.50 6.13
C SER A 142 -23.84 25.10 6.31
N GLU A 143 -22.98 26.08 6.53
CA GLU A 143 -21.53 25.86 6.72
C GLU A 143 -21.23 25.06 7.99
N GLU A 144 -21.97 25.30 9.07
CA GLU A 144 -21.82 24.60 10.34
C GLU A 144 -22.18 23.11 10.20
N GLU A 145 -23.29 22.80 9.53
CA GLU A 145 -23.70 21.42 9.29
C GLU A 145 -22.75 20.73 8.29
N ARG A 146 -22.24 21.44 7.29
CA ARG A 146 -21.20 20.93 6.38
C ARG A 146 -19.93 20.54 7.11
N LYS A 147 -19.49 21.36 8.07
CA LYS A 147 -18.33 21.03 8.91
C LYS A 147 -18.55 19.75 9.71
N ALA A 148 -19.73 19.59 10.31
CA ALA A 148 -20.11 18.37 11.03
C ALA A 148 -20.20 17.16 10.09
N PHE A 149 -20.75 17.34 8.89
CA PHE A 149 -20.85 16.32 7.86
C PHE A 149 -19.47 15.83 7.43
N ILE A 150 -18.54 16.73 7.09
CA ILE A 150 -17.14 16.40 6.77
C ILE A 150 -16.45 15.64 7.91
N ALA A 151 -16.65 16.08 9.16
CA ALA A 151 -16.12 15.38 10.32
C ALA A 151 -16.66 13.94 10.42
N SER A 152 -17.94 13.74 10.14
CA SER A 152 -18.57 12.41 10.13
C SER A 152 -18.02 11.50 9.02
N LEU A 153 -17.81 12.04 7.81
CA LEU A 153 -17.20 11.30 6.70
C LEU A 153 -15.76 10.90 7.04
N HIS A 154 -14.97 11.83 7.58
CA HIS A 154 -13.59 11.54 7.94
C HIS A 154 -13.49 10.48 9.04
N LYS A 155 -14.38 10.54 10.04
CA LYS A 155 -14.47 9.51 11.08
C LYS A 155 -14.76 8.15 10.47
N ARG A 156 -15.80 8.04 9.63
CA ARG A 156 -16.17 6.77 8.98
C ARG A 156 -15.06 6.24 8.09
N LYS A 157 -14.43 7.10 7.30
CA LYS A 157 -13.25 6.76 6.49
C LYS A 157 -12.11 6.19 7.33
N THR A 158 -11.90 6.73 8.54
CA THR A 158 -10.84 6.27 9.43
C THR A 158 -11.14 4.87 9.95
N GLU A 159 -12.40 4.58 10.31
CA GLU A 159 -12.85 3.23 10.70
C GLU A 159 -12.66 2.22 9.56
N LEU A 160 -13.08 2.58 8.33
CA LEU A 160 -12.92 1.72 7.16
C LEU A 160 -11.45 1.49 6.81
N PHE A 161 -10.59 2.50 6.95
CA PHE A 161 -9.15 2.32 6.75
C PHE A 161 -8.54 1.31 7.72
N MET A 162 -8.91 1.38 9.00
CA MET A 162 -8.47 0.39 9.99
C MET A 162 -8.97 -1.01 9.65
N ALA A 163 -10.25 -1.13 9.24
CA ALA A 163 -10.83 -2.39 8.81
C ALA A 163 -10.13 -3.00 7.58
N LEU A 164 -9.65 -2.17 6.62
CA LEU A 164 -8.87 -2.66 5.47
C LEU A 164 -7.57 -3.34 5.92
N ILE A 165 -6.89 -2.78 6.92
CA ILE A 165 -5.65 -3.35 7.46
C ILE A 165 -5.95 -4.64 8.22
N GLU A 166 -6.92 -4.60 9.14
CA GLU A 166 -7.27 -5.73 10.00
C GLU A 166 -7.76 -6.94 9.19
N ASN A 167 -8.53 -6.70 8.11
CA ASN A 167 -9.01 -7.74 7.20
C ASN A 167 -8.01 -8.13 6.10
N ARG A 168 -6.78 -7.61 6.14
CA ARG A 168 -5.72 -7.92 5.17
C ARG A 168 -6.07 -7.60 3.71
N LEU A 169 -6.86 -6.56 3.51
CA LEU A 169 -7.28 -6.08 2.18
C LEU A 169 -6.30 -5.08 1.58
N LEU A 170 -5.31 -4.62 2.36
CA LEU A 170 -4.22 -3.77 1.89
C LEU A 170 -2.99 -4.61 1.52
N PRO A 171 -2.58 -4.69 0.24
CA PRO A 171 -1.47 -5.54 -0.17
C PRO A 171 -0.12 -4.93 0.25
N LEU A 172 0.82 -5.81 0.64
CA LEU A 172 2.23 -5.44 0.76
C LEU A 172 2.80 -5.08 -0.61
N ARG A 173 3.75 -4.14 -0.63
CA ARG A 173 4.49 -3.83 -1.87
C ARG A 173 5.28 -5.05 -2.32
N PRO A 174 5.39 -5.30 -3.64
CA PRO A 174 6.13 -6.43 -4.18
C PRO A 174 7.57 -6.50 -3.64
N GLY A 175 7.96 -7.68 -3.17
CA GLY A 175 9.31 -7.95 -2.67
C GLY A 175 9.54 -7.61 -1.19
N VAL A 176 8.65 -6.88 -0.51
CA VAL A 176 8.80 -6.50 0.91
C VAL A 176 8.91 -7.74 1.81
N ALA A 177 7.94 -8.65 1.73
CA ALA A 177 7.94 -9.87 2.54
C ALA A 177 9.19 -10.72 2.28
N LYS A 178 9.56 -10.89 1.01
CA LYS A 178 10.75 -11.63 0.59
C LYS A 178 12.03 -11.03 1.18
N LEU A 179 12.18 -9.71 1.12
CA LEU A 179 13.37 -9.02 1.63
C LEU A 179 13.47 -9.13 3.15
N ILE A 180 12.34 -9.03 3.85
CA ILE A 180 12.27 -9.23 5.31
C ILE A 180 12.67 -10.66 5.67
N ASP A 181 12.13 -11.66 4.96
CA ASP A 181 12.45 -13.07 5.21
C ASP A 181 13.95 -13.37 4.98
N GLN A 182 14.54 -12.80 3.92
CA GLN A 182 15.97 -12.93 3.65
C GLN A 182 16.81 -12.29 4.76
N ALA A 183 16.46 -11.09 5.20
CA ALA A 183 17.17 -10.41 6.27
C ALA A 183 17.11 -11.19 7.58
N LEU A 184 15.91 -11.63 7.99
CA LEU A 184 15.73 -12.42 9.20
C LEU A 184 16.45 -13.77 9.12
N GLY A 185 16.46 -14.42 7.95
CA GLY A 185 17.17 -15.68 7.72
C GLY A 185 18.69 -15.58 7.85
N GLU A 186 19.26 -14.42 7.51
CA GLU A 186 20.70 -14.12 7.62
C GLU A 186 21.08 -13.49 8.98
N GLY A 187 20.14 -13.41 9.93
CA GLY A 187 20.36 -12.81 11.26
C GLY A 187 20.48 -11.28 11.25
N VAL A 188 20.09 -10.62 10.15
CA VAL A 188 20.01 -9.17 10.06
C VAL A 188 18.79 -8.68 10.83
N LYS A 189 18.99 -7.72 11.74
CA LYS A 189 17.88 -7.16 12.53
C LYS A 189 16.95 -6.32 11.65
N VAL A 190 15.64 -6.34 11.90
CA VAL A 190 14.65 -5.59 11.10
C VAL A 190 13.84 -4.66 12.01
N ALA A 191 13.62 -3.43 11.55
CA ALA A 191 12.74 -2.48 12.23
C ALA A 191 11.92 -1.63 11.25
N VAL A 192 10.77 -1.14 11.72
CA VAL A 192 9.88 -0.22 11.01
C VAL A 192 9.92 1.14 11.69
N CYS A 193 10.15 2.18 10.89
CA CYS A 193 10.41 3.54 11.33
C CYS A 193 9.47 4.51 10.59
N SER A 194 8.39 4.94 11.25
CA SER A 194 7.34 5.74 10.62
C SER A 194 6.95 6.97 11.47
N THR A 195 6.51 8.03 10.80
CA THR A 195 5.90 9.20 11.47
C THR A 195 4.40 9.00 11.74
N SER A 196 3.81 7.93 11.21
CA SER A 196 2.41 7.58 11.40
C SER A 196 2.13 7.07 12.81
N ASN A 197 0.84 7.03 13.18
CA ASN A 197 0.41 6.55 14.48
C ASN A 197 0.83 5.09 14.72
N GLU A 198 1.36 4.80 15.91
CA GLU A 198 1.85 3.47 16.29
C GLU A 198 0.81 2.36 16.13
N LYS A 199 -0.47 2.61 16.44
CA LYS A 199 -1.53 1.62 16.29
C LYS A 199 -1.70 1.20 14.83
N ALA A 200 -1.63 2.13 13.88
CA ALA A 200 -1.74 1.83 12.46
C ALA A 200 -0.52 1.05 11.95
N VAL A 201 0.68 1.46 12.37
CA VAL A 201 1.93 0.77 11.98
C VAL A 201 1.96 -0.65 12.56
N SER A 202 1.61 -0.81 13.83
CA SER A 202 1.51 -2.13 14.48
C SER A 202 0.46 -3.02 13.82
N ALA A 203 -0.68 -2.47 13.40
CA ALA A 203 -1.68 -3.22 12.64
C ALA A 203 -1.14 -3.67 11.27
N VAL A 204 -0.44 -2.80 10.53
CA VAL A 204 0.21 -3.16 9.26
C VAL A 204 1.21 -4.30 9.47
N VAL A 205 2.09 -4.20 10.46
CA VAL A 205 3.11 -5.23 10.71
C VAL A 205 2.46 -6.54 11.17
N SER A 206 1.57 -6.52 12.15
CA SER A 206 0.96 -7.75 12.69
C SER A 206 -0.03 -8.42 11.73
N CYS A 207 -0.89 -7.65 11.05
CA CYS A 207 -1.92 -8.21 10.18
C CYS A 207 -1.37 -8.56 8.79
N LEU A 208 -0.53 -7.71 8.19
CA LEU A 208 -0.11 -7.86 6.79
C LEU A 208 1.19 -8.64 6.64
N LEU A 209 2.20 -8.39 7.49
CA LEU A 209 3.43 -9.22 7.51
C LEU A 209 3.22 -10.53 8.29
N GLY A 210 2.21 -10.57 9.16
CA GLY A 210 1.85 -11.74 9.96
C GLY A 210 2.58 -11.80 11.30
N PRO A 211 2.05 -12.56 12.27
CA PRO A 211 2.53 -12.56 13.65
C PRO A 211 3.98 -13.02 13.78
N GLU A 212 4.40 -14.03 13.02
CA GLU A 212 5.75 -14.60 13.11
C GLU A 212 6.85 -13.58 12.73
N ARG A 213 6.59 -12.73 11.73
CA ARG A 213 7.50 -11.64 11.37
C ARG A 213 7.40 -10.51 12.37
N ALA A 214 6.19 -10.17 12.79
CA ALA A 214 5.94 -9.07 13.73
C ALA A 214 6.71 -9.25 15.05
N GLU A 215 6.80 -10.47 15.57
CA GLU A 215 7.58 -10.79 16.78
C GLU A 215 9.07 -10.46 16.66
N LYS A 216 9.60 -10.46 15.43
CA LYS A 216 11.02 -10.24 15.12
C LYS A 216 11.30 -8.82 14.63
N ILE A 217 10.27 -7.99 14.43
CA ILE A 217 10.36 -6.64 13.88
C ILE A 217 10.13 -5.62 14.99
N GLN A 218 11.09 -4.72 15.20
CA GLN A 218 10.92 -3.60 16.14
C GLN A 218 10.17 -2.44 15.47
N ILE A 219 9.25 -1.80 16.19
CA ILE A 219 8.45 -0.68 15.68
C ILE A 219 8.85 0.61 16.39
N PHE A 220 9.22 1.62 15.60
CA PHE A 220 9.48 2.99 16.02
C PHE A 220 8.52 3.90 15.26
N ALA A 221 7.40 4.25 15.89
CA ALA A 221 6.32 5.00 15.27
C ALA A 221 5.89 6.22 16.10
N GLY A 222 5.19 7.16 15.48
CA GLY A 222 4.64 8.34 16.14
C GLY A 222 5.68 9.21 16.83
N ASP A 223 5.43 9.55 18.10
CA ASP A 223 6.26 10.47 18.90
C ASP A 223 7.39 9.77 19.67
N VAL A 224 7.63 8.47 19.43
CA VAL A 224 8.72 7.69 20.06
C VAL A 224 10.10 8.21 19.64
N VAL A 225 10.16 9.01 18.58
CA VAL A 225 11.36 9.71 18.15
C VAL A 225 11.29 11.19 18.56
N PRO A 226 12.28 11.72 19.32
CA PRO A 226 12.29 13.10 19.79
C PRO A 226 12.21 14.15 18.67
N ARG A 227 12.63 13.81 17.45
CA ARG A 227 12.55 14.65 16.25
C ARG A 227 12.05 13.85 15.04
N LYS A 228 10.98 14.32 14.41
CA LYS A 228 10.31 13.68 13.26
C LYS A 228 11.11 13.87 11.97
N LYS A 229 10.88 13.01 10.96
CA LYS A 229 11.43 13.20 9.60
C LYS A 229 11.09 14.62 9.10
N PRO A 230 12.02 15.33 8.43
CA PRO A 230 13.25 14.86 7.80
C PRO A 230 14.49 14.81 8.72
N ASP A 231 14.32 14.88 10.05
CA ASP A 231 15.46 14.88 10.97
C ASP A 231 16.19 13.51 11.01
N PRO A 232 17.50 13.47 10.72
CA PRO A 232 18.29 12.23 10.72
C PRO A 232 18.45 11.61 12.12
N VAL A 233 18.12 12.36 13.19
CA VAL A 233 18.12 11.84 14.58
C VAL A 233 17.14 10.69 14.75
N SER A 234 16.10 10.59 13.92
CA SER A 234 15.20 9.44 13.90
C SER A 234 15.92 8.12 13.62
N HIS A 235 16.77 8.09 12.60
CA HIS A 235 17.57 6.92 12.27
C HIS A 235 18.72 6.72 13.27
N LEU A 236 19.32 7.79 13.78
CA LEU A 236 20.43 7.74 14.74
C LEU A 236 20.00 7.22 16.13
N TYR A 237 18.83 7.64 16.61
CA TYR A 237 18.25 7.16 17.87
C TYR A 237 18.01 5.65 17.82
N ILE A 238 17.48 5.18 16.69
CA ILE A 238 17.21 3.76 16.45
C ILE A 238 18.51 2.97 16.39
N SER A 239 19.52 3.44 15.66
CA SER A 239 20.87 2.84 15.67
C SER A 239 21.44 2.74 17.10
N SER A 240 21.27 3.77 17.93
CA SER A 240 21.81 3.79 19.30
C SER A 240 21.11 2.83 20.27
N LYS A 241 19.80 2.58 20.08
CA LYS A 241 19.03 1.58 20.83
C LYS A 241 19.40 0.17 20.39
N HIS A 242 19.67 -0.04 19.09
CA HIS A 242 20.00 -1.34 18.52
C HIS A 242 21.42 -1.81 18.82
N SER A 243 22.36 -0.88 19.04
CA SER A 243 23.74 -1.19 19.47
C SER A 243 23.89 -1.51 20.96
N ARG A 244 22.80 -1.39 21.75
CA ARG A 244 22.80 -1.69 23.21
C ARG A 244 22.09 -3.00 23.58
N CYS A 245 21.65 -3.80 22.59
CA CYS A 245 21.08 -5.13 22.78
C CYS A 245 21.85 -6.18 21.97
#